data_AF-A0A2E8DA18-F1
#
_entry.id   AF-A0A2E8DA18-F1
#
_cell.length_a   1.000
_cell.length_b   1.000
_cell.length_c   1.000
_cell.angle_alpha   90.00
_cell.angle_beta   90.00
_cell.angle_gamma   90.00
#
_symmetry.space_group_name_H-M   'P 1'
#
loop_
_entity.id
_entity.type
_entity.pdbx_description
1 polymer ?
#
loop_
_entity_poly.entity_id
_entity_poly.type
_entity_poly.pdbx_seq_one_letter_code
_entity_poly.pdbx_strand_id
1 'polypeptide(L)'
;MRLGLVTGCLCCWIVLVCSGAPAETTVSINLSADFPLGIATVVRGELRGELMPNMTWELSHPKLGDQKLLGQSDESGKRLWIALTATEELIGKPLDLKGVAAEIDFGDEAVMSTTRRAGGYALKESDRLILFYQKDALTRHGHTRAGFVHRLRGLDDETLTEIFPADHRHHQAVFWAWHQLWVGDRKIGDPWVTKDHLVAVQTSSARNRGPLFTDLFVTAHWVSPLLTNDDGSPKPIVAEETTICLFRASQNAQYIDFIIRLTPLMPDVKIGGSENVKGYSGFTVRVKPPNGMMIEDASGVRNADAVQTASAWADVYGRFGKGKTSGVGILSHPSLAQFPPRWLLRHYGMQNVAYPGREPVALSAEEPLVIRHRLILHRGTTEQARIAEHQQVYELTP
;
A
#
# COMPACT_ATOMS: atom_id res chain seq x y z
N MET A 1 26.62 16.45 -34.43
CA MET A 1 25.38 17.07 -33.92
C MET A 1 24.43 15.92 -33.58
N ARG A 2 24.39 15.49 -32.31
CA ARG A 2 23.55 14.38 -31.84
C ARG A 2 22.20 14.96 -31.44
N LEU A 3 21.13 14.66 -32.18
CA LEU A 3 19.77 14.86 -31.69
C LEU A 3 19.42 13.69 -30.76
N GLY A 4 19.09 14.02 -29.51
CA GLY A 4 18.54 13.07 -28.56
C GLY A 4 17.07 12.78 -28.87
N LEU A 5 16.73 11.49 -28.98
CA LEU A 5 15.34 11.05 -28.95
C LEU A 5 14.84 11.10 -27.49
N VAL A 6 13.84 11.93 -27.25
CA VAL A 6 12.96 11.84 -26.08
C VAL A 6 11.96 10.73 -26.39
N THR A 7 12.19 9.53 -25.85
CA THR A 7 11.20 8.44 -25.90
C THR A 7 10.17 8.64 -24.81
N GLY A 8 9.06 9.30 -25.15
CA GLY A 8 7.80 9.15 -24.42
C GLY A 8 7.26 7.74 -24.66
N CYS A 9 7.04 7.00 -23.57
CA CYS A 9 6.47 5.65 -23.62
C CYS A 9 4.97 5.74 -23.98
N LEU A 10 4.64 5.83 -25.27
CA LEU A 10 3.30 5.43 -25.75
C LEU A 10 3.30 3.90 -25.87
N CYS A 11 2.77 3.20 -24.86
CA CYS A 11 2.30 1.84 -25.08
C CYS A 11 1.06 1.93 -25.99
N CYS A 12 1.19 1.50 -27.25
CA CYS A 12 0.04 1.24 -28.12
C CYS A 12 -0.78 0.10 -27.50
N TRP A 13 -2.01 0.41 -27.10
CA TRP A 13 -3.03 -0.59 -26.77
C TRP A 13 -3.72 -1.02 -28.06
N ILE A 14 -3.90 -2.32 -28.26
CA ILE A 14 -4.76 -2.81 -29.34
C ILE A 14 -6.20 -2.82 -28.78
N VAL A 15 -7.05 -1.95 -29.33
CA VAL A 15 -8.48 -1.92 -29.02
C VAL A 15 -9.18 -2.86 -29.99
N LEU A 16 -9.87 -3.88 -29.47
CA LEU A 16 -10.77 -4.71 -30.26
C LEU A 16 -12.17 -4.09 -30.22
N VAL A 17 -12.80 -3.95 -31.39
CA VAL A 17 -14.15 -3.41 -31.52
C VAL A 17 -15.12 -4.59 -31.65
N CYS A 18 -15.84 -4.91 -30.57
CA CYS A 18 -17.02 -5.78 -30.67
C CYS A 18 -18.22 -5.04 -31.27
N SER A 19 -19.12 -5.80 -31.91
CA SER A 19 -20.31 -5.28 -32.58
C SER A 19 -21.39 -4.82 -31.58
N GLY A 20 -21.25 -3.59 -31.09
CA GLY A 20 -22.19 -2.87 -30.25
C GLY A 20 -21.69 -1.45 -29.99
N ALA A 21 -22.57 -0.49 -29.72
CA ALA A 21 -22.12 0.82 -29.26
C ALA A 21 -21.43 0.66 -27.90
N PRO A 22 -20.19 1.17 -27.70
CA PRO A 22 -19.50 1.03 -26.42
C PRO A 22 -20.29 1.77 -25.33
N ALA A 23 -20.29 1.21 -24.11
CA ALA A 23 -20.95 1.85 -22.99
C ALA A 23 -20.31 3.22 -22.71
N GLU A 24 -21.12 4.26 -22.55
CA GLU A 24 -20.66 5.61 -22.23
C GLU A 24 -21.02 5.95 -20.77
N THR A 25 -20.20 6.78 -20.14
CA THR A 25 -20.45 7.29 -18.79
C THR A 25 -19.88 8.70 -18.61
N THR A 26 -20.23 9.34 -17.50
CA THR A 26 -19.59 10.58 -17.04
C THR A 26 -18.91 10.32 -15.71
N VAL A 27 -17.65 10.73 -15.60
CA VAL A 27 -16.84 10.56 -14.39
C VAL A 27 -16.47 11.92 -13.85
N SER A 28 -16.89 12.23 -12.63
CA SER A 28 -16.50 13.46 -11.96
C SER A 28 -15.16 13.28 -11.25
N ILE A 29 -14.26 14.23 -11.44
CA ILE A 29 -13.05 14.40 -10.61
C ILE A 29 -13.06 15.79 -9.99
N ASN A 30 -12.52 15.90 -8.77
CA ASN A 30 -12.37 17.17 -8.08
C ASN A 30 -10.98 17.22 -7.44
N LEU A 31 -10.03 17.83 -8.15
CA LEU A 31 -8.67 18.03 -7.66
C LEU A 31 -8.55 19.43 -7.05
N SER A 32 -8.04 19.51 -5.81
CA SER A 32 -7.82 20.80 -5.13
C SER A 32 -6.94 21.74 -5.95
N ALA A 33 -7.09 23.06 -5.76
CA ALA A 33 -6.17 24.04 -6.33
C ALA A 33 -4.73 23.87 -5.81
N ASP A 34 -4.57 23.29 -4.63
CA ASP A 34 -3.26 22.99 -4.03
C ASP A 34 -2.66 21.66 -4.53
N PHE A 35 -3.28 21.00 -5.51
CA PHE A 35 -2.81 19.70 -6.00
C PHE A 35 -1.46 19.86 -6.74
N PRO A 36 -0.40 19.09 -6.37
CA PRO A 36 0.91 19.22 -6.99
C PRO A 36 0.92 18.97 -8.50
N LEU A 37 1.45 19.93 -9.26
CA LEU A 37 1.55 19.84 -10.71
C LEU A 37 2.70 18.90 -11.15
N GLY A 38 2.53 18.31 -12.34
CA GLY A 38 3.54 17.47 -12.99
C GLY A 38 3.79 16.13 -12.29
N ILE A 39 2.98 15.78 -11.28
CA ILE A 39 3.05 14.47 -10.61
C ILE A 39 2.18 13.49 -11.38
N ALA A 40 2.81 12.44 -11.93
CA ALA A 40 2.09 11.28 -12.45
C ALA A 40 1.55 10.46 -11.27
N THR A 41 0.23 10.26 -11.24
CA THR A 41 -0.44 9.63 -10.11
C THR A 41 -1.74 8.94 -10.52
N VAL A 42 -2.38 8.31 -9.53
CA VAL A 42 -3.72 7.74 -9.63
C VAL A 42 -4.64 8.48 -8.67
N VAL A 43 -5.79 8.90 -9.17
CA VAL A 43 -6.83 9.59 -8.39
C VAL A 43 -8.14 8.84 -8.49
N ARG A 44 -9.02 9.08 -7.54
CA ARG A 44 -10.37 8.53 -7.58
C ARG A 44 -11.30 9.46 -8.36
N GLY A 45 -12.08 8.87 -9.27
CA GLY A 45 -13.23 9.49 -9.91
C GLY A 45 -14.55 8.90 -9.42
N GLU A 46 -15.60 9.70 -9.46
CA GLU A 46 -16.97 9.31 -9.17
C GLU A 46 -17.73 9.02 -10.46
N LEU A 47 -18.12 7.77 -10.66
CA LEU A 47 -18.96 7.36 -11.79
C LEU A 47 -20.40 7.84 -11.57
N ARG A 48 -20.96 8.59 -12.53
CA ARG A 48 -22.38 8.96 -12.55
C ARG A 48 -23.15 7.99 -13.46
N GLY A 49 -24.07 7.22 -12.88
CA GLY A 49 -24.92 6.29 -13.63
C GLY A 49 -24.97 4.90 -12.99
N GLU A 50 -25.17 3.89 -13.83
CA GLU A 50 -25.18 2.49 -13.39
C GLU A 50 -23.81 2.02 -12.92
N LEU A 51 -23.82 1.04 -12.01
CA LEU A 51 -22.59 0.41 -11.53
C LEU A 51 -21.97 -0.42 -12.64
N MET A 52 -20.73 -0.11 -12.99
CA MET A 52 -19.99 -0.78 -14.05
C MET A 52 -18.73 -1.43 -13.46
N PRO A 53 -18.85 -2.60 -12.83
CA PRO A 53 -17.73 -3.23 -12.13
C PRO A 53 -16.68 -3.77 -13.09
N ASN A 54 -15.40 -3.75 -12.68
CA ASN A 54 -14.29 -4.36 -13.41
C ASN A 54 -14.13 -3.90 -14.88
N MET A 55 -14.53 -2.66 -15.19
CA MET A 55 -14.47 -2.08 -16.53
C MET A 55 -13.24 -1.20 -16.68
N THR A 56 -12.70 -1.18 -17.90
CA THR A 56 -11.70 -0.20 -18.32
C THR A 56 -12.36 0.93 -19.09
N TRP A 57 -11.88 2.14 -18.89
CA TRP A 57 -12.44 3.35 -19.46
C TRP A 57 -11.36 4.18 -20.15
N GLU A 58 -11.67 4.64 -21.36
CA GLU A 58 -10.98 5.78 -21.96
C GLU A 58 -11.74 7.05 -21.58
N LEU A 59 -11.08 7.95 -20.85
CA LEU A 59 -11.68 9.20 -20.39
C LEU A 59 -11.11 10.38 -21.18
N SER A 60 -11.98 11.33 -21.51
CA SER A 60 -11.63 12.51 -22.30
C SER A 60 -12.35 13.75 -21.82
N HIS A 61 -11.76 14.91 -22.09
CA HIS A 61 -12.31 16.22 -21.78
C HIS A 61 -11.72 17.27 -22.73
N PRO A 62 -12.47 18.30 -23.17
CA PRO A 62 -11.94 19.32 -24.08
C PRO A 62 -10.67 20.02 -23.59
N LYS A 63 -10.55 20.22 -22.27
CA LYS A 63 -9.33 20.80 -21.66
C LYS A 63 -8.08 19.91 -21.76
N LEU A 64 -8.24 18.61 -22.02
CA LEU A 64 -7.13 17.69 -22.23
C LEU A 64 -6.67 17.65 -23.70
N GLY A 65 -7.37 18.35 -24.61
CA GLY A 65 -7.13 18.24 -26.05
C GLY A 65 -7.25 16.79 -26.51
N ASP A 66 -6.22 16.30 -27.20
CA ASP A 66 -6.17 14.92 -27.72
C ASP A 66 -5.74 13.89 -26.67
N GLN A 67 -5.32 14.32 -25.47
CA GLN A 67 -4.91 13.41 -24.42
C GLN A 67 -6.11 12.64 -23.86
N LYS A 68 -5.95 11.32 -23.81
CA LYS A 68 -6.89 10.40 -23.13
C LYS A 68 -6.33 9.96 -21.79
N LEU A 69 -7.20 9.80 -20.80
CA LEU A 69 -6.86 9.23 -19.50
C LEU A 69 -7.37 7.80 -19.40
N LEU A 70 -6.62 6.95 -18.71
CA LEU A 70 -7.01 5.58 -18.44
C LEU A 70 -7.74 5.50 -17.11
N GLY A 71 -8.96 4.96 -17.13
CA GLY A 71 -9.74 4.63 -15.96
C GLY A 71 -9.91 3.12 -15.78
N GLN A 72 -9.98 2.64 -14.54
CA GLN A 72 -10.36 1.26 -14.22
C GLN A 72 -11.30 1.26 -13.00
N SER A 73 -12.46 0.61 -13.11
CA SER A 73 -13.40 0.49 -12.00
C SER A 73 -13.10 -0.72 -11.13
N ASP A 74 -13.43 -0.62 -9.85
CA ASP A 74 -13.33 -1.74 -8.92
C ASP A 74 -14.49 -2.74 -9.07
N GLU A 75 -14.41 -3.86 -8.33
CA GLU A 75 -15.44 -4.90 -8.28
C GLU A 75 -16.84 -4.39 -7.90
N SER A 76 -16.94 -3.24 -7.24
CA SER A 76 -18.22 -2.64 -6.86
C SER A 76 -18.83 -1.80 -7.97
N GLY A 77 -18.02 -1.39 -8.96
CA GLY A 77 -18.39 -0.42 -9.99
C GLY A 77 -18.64 0.99 -9.45
N LYS A 78 -18.50 1.23 -8.14
CA LYS A 78 -18.72 2.53 -7.49
C LYS A 78 -17.46 3.38 -7.45
N ARG A 79 -16.28 2.78 -7.56
CA ARG A 79 -15.01 3.50 -7.55
C ARG A 79 -14.32 3.32 -8.88
N LEU A 80 -13.86 4.43 -9.46
CA LEU A 80 -13.00 4.45 -10.62
C LEU A 80 -11.65 5.02 -10.22
N TRP A 81 -10.58 4.29 -10.48
CA TRP A 81 -9.23 4.83 -10.44
C TRP A 81 -8.85 5.40 -11.79
N ILE A 82 -8.20 6.55 -11.82
CA ILE A 82 -7.82 7.27 -13.03
C ILE A 82 -6.32 7.58 -12.97
N ALA A 83 -5.56 7.13 -13.96
CA ALA A 83 -4.19 7.56 -14.15
C ALA A 83 -4.16 8.93 -14.84
N LEU A 84 -3.44 9.87 -14.24
CA LEU A 84 -3.23 11.20 -14.82
C LEU A 84 -1.89 11.80 -14.38
N THR A 85 -1.47 12.85 -15.09
CA THR A 85 -0.47 13.81 -14.60
C THR A 85 -1.21 15.12 -14.39
N ALA A 86 -1.16 15.67 -13.18
CA ALA A 86 -1.90 16.89 -12.88
C ALA A 86 -1.32 18.09 -13.62
N THR A 87 -2.18 18.81 -14.31
CA THR A 87 -1.90 20.06 -15.01
C THR A 87 -2.82 21.16 -14.48
N GLU A 88 -2.52 22.42 -14.80
CA GLU A 88 -3.32 23.58 -14.34
C GLU A 88 -4.80 23.47 -14.78
N GLU A 89 -5.06 22.84 -15.91
CA GLU A 89 -6.41 22.66 -16.46
C GLU A 89 -7.28 21.70 -15.64
N LEU A 90 -6.65 20.78 -14.91
CA LEU A 90 -7.29 19.70 -14.15
C LEU A 90 -7.59 20.06 -12.68
N ILE A 91 -7.06 21.16 -12.17
CA ILE A 91 -7.11 21.51 -10.74
C ILE A 91 -8.05 22.68 -10.44
N GLY A 92 -8.46 22.80 -9.18
CA GLY A 92 -9.19 23.93 -8.61
C GLY A 92 -10.68 24.02 -8.97
N LYS A 93 -11.16 23.21 -9.92
CA LYS A 93 -12.59 23.09 -10.26
C LYS A 93 -12.96 21.63 -10.56
N PRO A 94 -14.15 21.16 -10.16
CA PRO A 94 -14.66 19.87 -10.60
C PRO A 94 -14.71 19.76 -12.13
N LEU A 95 -14.37 18.59 -12.65
CA LEU A 95 -14.44 18.25 -14.06
C LEU A 95 -15.25 16.99 -14.27
N ASP A 96 -16.14 17.02 -15.25
CA ASP A 96 -16.92 15.87 -15.69
C ASP A 96 -16.28 15.32 -16.97
N LEU A 97 -15.57 14.21 -16.84
CA LEU A 97 -14.90 13.52 -17.94
C LEU A 97 -15.89 12.64 -18.70
N LYS A 98 -15.88 12.70 -20.03
CA LYS A 98 -16.61 11.73 -20.87
C LYS A 98 -15.83 10.42 -20.88
N GLY A 99 -16.44 9.34 -20.40
CA GLY A 99 -15.89 8.00 -20.42
C GLY A 99 -16.53 7.12 -21.49
N VAL A 100 -15.70 6.39 -22.21
CA VAL A 100 -16.12 5.33 -23.13
C VAL A 100 -15.49 4.03 -22.67
N ALA A 101 -16.29 2.99 -22.48
CA ALA A 101 -15.80 1.67 -22.12
C ALA A 101 -14.84 1.17 -23.18
N ALA A 102 -13.64 0.79 -22.75
CA ALA A 102 -12.63 0.21 -23.61
C ALA A 102 -12.59 -1.30 -23.37
N GLU A 103 -12.89 -2.08 -24.40
CA GLU A 103 -12.51 -3.49 -24.42
C GLU A 103 -11.01 -3.58 -24.70
N ILE A 104 -10.24 -3.77 -23.63
CA ILE A 104 -8.83 -4.11 -23.76
C ILE A 104 -8.73 -5.62 -23.68
N ASP A 105 -8.37 -6.23 -24.80
CA ASP A 105 -7.95 -7.63 -24.81
C ASP A 105 -6.55 -7.71 -24.20
N PHE A 106 -6.48 -8.30 -23.02
CA PHE A 106 -5.22 -8.53 -22.33
C PHE A 106 -4.57 -9.87 -22.71
N GLY A 107 -5.15 -10.64 -23.63
CA GLY A 107 -4.79 -12.04 -23.81
C GLY A 107 -4.99 -12.84 -22.51
N ASP A 108 -4.15 -13.85 -22.30
CA ASP A 108 -4.25 -14.73 -21.12
C ASP A 108 -3.85 -14.05 -19.79
N GLU A 109 -3.11 -12.93 -19.81
CA GLU A 109 -2.66 -12.22 -18.59
C GLU A 109 -2.90 -10.70 -18.64
N ALA A 110 -3.68 -10.18 -17.68
CA ALA A 110 -3.84 -8.74 -17.45
C ALA A 110 -2.52 -8.04 -17.09
N VAL A 111 -2.37 -6.77 -17.51
CA VAL A 111 -1.19 -5.94 -17.16
C VAL A 111 -1.00 -5.87 -15.66
N MET A 112 -2.04 -5.67 -14.86
CA MET A 112 -1.97 -5.77 -13.42
C MET A 112 -2.68 -7.04 -13.00
N SER A 113 -1.99 -7.94 -12.30
CA SER A 113 -2.56 -9.23 -11.91
C SER A 113 -2.13 -9.69 -10.51
N THR A 114 -3.06 -10.35 -9.81
CA THR A 114 -2.83 -11.04 -8.56
C THR A 114 -3.01 -12.54 -8.80
N THR A 115 -1.97 -13.33 -8.54
CA THR A 115 -1.99 -14.77 -8.82
C THR A 115 -1.62 -15.60 -7.58
N ARG A 116 -2.40 -16.65 -7.30
CA ARG A 116 -2.10 -17.58 -6.21
C ARG A 116 -0.83 -18.37 -6.53
N ARG A 117 0.00 -18.59 -5.53
CA ARG A 117 1.24 -19.37 -5.59
C ARG A 117 1.38 -20.19 -4.30
N ALA A 118 2.35 -21.09 -4.26
CA ALA A 118 2.69 -21.79 -3.01
C ALA A 118 3.08 -20.75 -1.94
N GLY A 119 2.50 -20.86 -0.74
CA GLY A 119 2.76 -19.93 0.37
C GLY A 119 1.94 -18.64 0.37
N GLY A 120 1.31 -18.24 -0.75
CA GLY A 120 0.76 -16.88 -0.84
C GLY A 120 0.29 -16.42 -2.21
N TYR A 121 0.42 -15.10 -2.45
CA TYR A 121 -0.05 -14.43 -3.66
C TYR A 121 1.04 -13.53 -4.23
N ALA A 122 1.24 -13.63 -5.55
CA ALA A 122 2.11 -12.75 -6.32
C ALA A 122 1.26 -11.66 -6.98
N LEU A 123 1.53 -10.40 -6.65
CA LEU A 123 0.96 -9.23 -7.34
C LEU A 123 2.01 -8.72 -8.33
N LYS A 124 1.61 -8.58 -9.58
CA LYS A 124 2.50 -8.30 -10.72
C LYS A 124 2.03 -7.14 -11.57
N GLU A 125 3.00 -6.58 -12.28
CA GLU A 125 2.81 -5.75 -13.48
C GLU A 125 3.42 -6.49 -14.68
N SER A 126 2.58 -6.96 -15.59
CA SER A 126 2.89 -7.96 -16.62
C SER A 126 3.57 -9.16 -15.96
N ASP A 127 4.72 -9.59 -16.46
CA ASP A 127 5.48 -10.69 -15.86
C ASP A 127 6.29 -10.27 -14.61
N ARG A 128 6.39 -8.97 -14.33
CA ARG A 128 7.20 -8.43 -13.24
C ARG A 128 6.47 -8.58 -11.91
N LEU A 129 6.91 -9.50 -11.06
CA LEU A 129 6.50 -9.56 -9.66
C LEU A 129 6.81 -8.23 -8.95
N ILE A 130 5.84 -7.56 -8.34
CA ILE A 130 6.12 -6.34 -7.57
C ILE A 130 6.22 -6.68 -6.11
N LEU A 131 5.23 -7.45 -5.63
CA LEU A 131 5.20 -7.88 -4.25
C LEU A 131 4.62 -9.29 -4.12
N PHE A 132 5.09 -10.01 -3.10
CA PHE A 132 4.54 -11.30 -2.73
C PHE A 132 3.96 -11.24 -1.31
N TYR A 133 2.66 -11.48 -1.19
CA TYR A 133 1.96 -11.58 0.09
C TYR A 133 2.09 -13.00 0.63
N GLN A 134 2.79 -13.16 1.75
CA GLN A 134 2.95 -14.42 2.46
C GLN A 134 1.69 -14.73 3.28
N LYS A 135 0.79 -15.54 2.71
CA LYS A 135 -0.43 -16.01 3.38
C LYS A 135 -0.10 -17.05 4.44
N ASP A 136 0.70 -18.04 4.08
CA ASP A 136 0.96 -19.20 4.93
C ASP A 136 2.02 -18.83 5.97
N ALA A 137 1.87 -19.35 7.19
CA ALA A 137 2.82 -19.07 8.26
C ALA A 137 4.23 -19.54 7.88
N LEU A 138 5.20 -18.62 8.01
CA LEU A 138 6.61 -18.92 7.81
C LEU A 138 7.32 -18.89 9.16
N THR A 139 7.91 -20.02 9.54
CA THR A 139 8.71 -20.15 10.77
C THR A 139 10.20 -20.18 10.44
N ARG A 140 10.97 -19.29 11.08
CA ARG A 140 12.43 -19.33 11.03
C ARG A 140 13.03 -18.73 12.29
N HIS A 141 14.10 -19.36 12.80
CA HIS A 141 14.81 -18.96 14.03
C HIS A 141 13.90 -18.78 15.26
N GLY A 142 12.85 -19.60 15.39
CA GLY A 142 11.90 -19.52 16.51
C GLY A 142 10.83 -18.42 16.36
N HIS A 143 10.79 -17.70 15.25
CA HIS A 143 9.77 -16.70 14.95
C HIS A 143 8.83 -17.21 13.87
N THR A 144 7.53 -17.07 14.08
CA THR A 144 6.47 -17.49 13.15
C THR A 144 5.57 -16.31 12.83
N ARG A 145 5.39 -15.99 11.55
CA ARG A 145 4.43 -14.98 11.10
C ARG A 145 3.75 -15.40 9.80
N ALA A 146 2.49 -15.04 9.66
CA ALA A 146 1.73 -15.00 8.42
C ALA A 146 1.27 -13.56 8.17
N GLY A 147 0.81 -13.24 6.96
CA GLY A 147 0.22 -11.95 6.65
C GLY A 147 1.22 -10.80 6.57
N PHE A 148 2.32 -11.02 5.86
CA PHE A 148 3.32 -9.99 5.58
C PHE A 148 3.70 -10.02 4.11
N VAL A 149 4.36 -8.97 3.61
CA VAL A 149 4.81 -8.90 2.21
C VAL A 149 6.32 -9.08 2.12
N HIS A 150 6.75 -10.15 1.45
CA HIS A 150 8.11 -10.36 1.01
C HIS A 150 8.16 -11.35 -0.16
N ARG A 151 8.86 -11.07 -1.25
CA ARG A 151 9.72 -9.90 -1.52
C ARG A 151 8.88 -8.68 -1.94
N LEU A 152 9.37 -7.49 -1.63
CA LEU A 152 8.94 -6.23 -2.26
C LEU A 152 10.06 -5.80 -3.21
N ARG A 153 9.73 -5.54 -4.48
CA ARG A 153 10.70 -5.22 -5.54
C ARG A 153 10.48 -3.82 -6.08
N GLY A 154 11.57 -3.09 -6.33
CA GLY A 154 11.53 -1.75 -6.91
C GLY A 154 11.30 -1.78 -8.43
N LEU A 155 11.36 -0.60 -9.06
CA LEU A 155 11.04 -0.43 -10.49
C LEU A 155 12.06 -1.12 -11.42
N ASP A 156 13.25 -1.45 -10.92
CA ASP A 156 14.34 -2.09 -11.66
C ASP A 156 14.62 -3.52 -11.16
N ASP A 157 13.60 -4.18 -10.60
CA ASP A 157 13.58 -5.57 -10.09
C ASP A 157 14.49 -5.87 -8.89
N GLU A 158 15.12 -4.86 -8.30
CA GLU A 158 15.87 -4.98 -7.06
C GLU A 158 14.95 -5.38 -5.90
N THR A 159 15.40 -6.31 -5.04
CA THR A 159 14.66 -6.64 -3.81
C THR A 159 14.96 -5.58 -2.75
N LEU A 160 13.93 -4.84 -2.32
CA LEU A 160 14.05 -3.76 -1.35
C LEU A 160 14.03 -4.27 0.10
N THR A 161 13.27 -5.33 0.38
CA THR A 161 13.03 -5.81 1.76
C THR A 161 13.81 -7.05 2.13
N GLU A 162 13.96 -7.28 3.44
CA GLU A 162 14.51 -8.52 3.98
C GLU A 162 13.64 -9.09 5.11
N ILE A 163 13.77 -10.39 5.36
CA ILE A 163 13.05 -11.12 6.41
C ILE A 163 14.05 -11.85 7.31
N PHE A 164 13.75 -11.97 8.60
CA PHE A 164 14.58 -12.63 9.60
C PHE A 164 16.05 -12.17 9.60
N PRO A 165 16.36 -10.87 9.55
CA PRO A 165 17.73 -10.41 9.56
C PRO A 165 18.43 -10.78 10.87
N ALA A 166 19.76 -10.94 10.83
CA ALA A 166 20.52 -11.50 11.95
C ALA A 166 20.43 -10.66 13.24
N ASP A 167 20.32 -9.33 13.09
CA ASP A 167 20.17 -8.35 14.16
C ASP A 167 18.75 -8.35 14.77
N HIS A 168 17.73 -8.62 13.96
CA HIS A 168 16.32 -8.56 14.37
C HIS A 168 15.51 -9.71 13.75
N ARG A 169 15.71 -10.93 14.24
CA ARG A 169 15.13 -12.16 13.66
C ARG A 169 13.60 -12.19 13.63
N HIS A 170 12.91 -11.33 14.37
CA HIS A 170 11.46 -11.21 14.37
C HIS A 170 10.91 -10.24 13.31
N HIS A 171 11.74 -9.54 12.53
CA HIS A 171 11.25 -8.65 11.47
C HIS A 171 10.93 -9.42 10.17
N GLN A 172 9.79 -9.11 9.54
CA GLN A 172 9.37 -9.73 8.27
C GLN A 172 8.99 -8.71 7.19
N ALA A 173 9.99 -8.01 6.64
CA ALA A 173 9.83 -7.11 5.50
C ALA A 173 8.73 -6.05 5.70
N VAL A 174 7.61 -6.09 4.97
CA VAL A 174 6.46 -5.22 5.23
C VAL A 174 5.45 -5.96 6.10
N PHE A 175 5.23 -5.49 7.31
CA PHE A 175 4.33 -6.12 8.29
C PHE A 175 3.70 -5.08 9.22
N TRP A 176 2.62 -5.46 9.89
CA TRP A 176 2.02 -4.68 10.98
C TRP A 176 1.92 -5.55 12.23
N ALA A 177 2.33 -5.00 13.38
CA ALA A 177 2.34 -5.73 14.63
C ALA A 177 2.37 -4.80 15.84
N TRP A 178 2.03 -5.34 17.01
CA TRP A 178 1.97 -4.61 18.28
C TRP A 178 2.66 -5.43 19.36
N HIS A 179 3.36 -4.77 20.29
CA HIS A 179 3.96 -5.45 21.45
C HIS A 179 2.95 -5.82 22.53
N GLN A 180 1.77 -5.21 22.44
CA GLN A 180 0.70 -5.37 23.40
C GLN A 180 -0.56 -5.81 22.68
N LEU A 181 -1.06 -6.99 23.07
CA LEU A 181 -2.40 -7.46 22.76
C LEU A 181 -3.05 -7.91 24.07
N TRP A 182 -4.08 -7.18 24.50
CA TRP A 182 -4.77 -7.38 25.77
C TRP A 182 -6.20 -7.86 25.55
N VAL A 183 -6.70 -8.65 26.50
CA VAL A 183 -8.12 -8.98 26.66
C VAL A 183 -8.46 -8.78 28.13
N GLY A 184 -9.31 -7.81 28.43
CA GLY A 184 -9.49 -7.32 29.81
C GLY A 184 -8.17 -6.80 30.37
N ASP A 185 -7.76 -7.30 31.53
CA ASP A 185 -6.51 -6.90 32.22
C ASP A 185 -5.33 -7.85 31.95
N ARG A 186 -5.48 -8.81 31.04
CA ARG A 186 -4.45 -9.81 30.73
C ARG A 186 -3.83 -9.56 29.36
N LYS A 187 -2.50 -9.45 29.31
CA LYS A 187 -1.73 -9.48 28.06
C LYS A 187 -1.71 -10.91 27.53
N ILE A 188 -2.34 -11.13 26.38
CA ILE A 188 -2.51 -12.46 25.79
C ILE A 188 -1.55 -12.74 24.64
N GLY A 189 -0.65 -11.80 24.32
CA GLY A 189 0.43 -12.03 23.37
C GLY A 189 1.31 -10.80 23.14
N ASP A 190 2.43 -11.04 22.45
CA ASP A 190 3.27 -10.01 21.85
C ASP A 190 3.41 -10.32 20.35
N PRO A 191 2.43 -9.84 19.53
CA PRO A 191 2.47 -9.98 18.09
C PRO A 191 3.76 -9.45 17.44
N TRP A 192 4.41 -8.43 18.00
CA TRP A 192 5.62 -7.82 17.44
C TRP A 192 6.79 -8.80 17.42
N VAL A 193 7.07 -9.46 18.54
CA VAL A 193 8.14 -10.48 18.62
C VAL A 193 7.66 -11.90 18.32
N THR A 194 6.45 -12.04 17.79
CA THR A 194 5.80 -13.32 17.42
C THR A 194 5.64 -14.29 18.59
N LYS A 195 5.36 -13.77 19.80
CA LYS A 195 5.18 -14.57 21.00
C LYS A 195 3.70 -14.69 21.35
N ASP A 196 3.25 -15.92 21.61
CA ASP A 196 1.88 -16.23 22.03
C ASP A 196 0.82 -15.59 21.11
N HIS A 197 1.10 -15.54 19.81
CA HIS A 197 0.24 -14.91 18.83
C HIS A 197 0.44 -15.51 17.44
N LEU A 198 -0.64 -15.68 16.69
CA LEU A 198 -0.62 -16.01 15.28
C LEU A 198 -1.74 -15.27 14.53
N VAL A 199 -1.42 -14.83 13.31
CA VAL A 199 -2.40 -14.39 12.32
C VAL A 199 -2.87 -15.61 11.54
N ALA A 200 -4.06 -16.11 11.85
CA ALA A 200 -4.68 -17.25 11.18
C ALA A 200 -5.50 -16.75 9.98
N VAL A 201 -4.88 -16.73 8.79
CA VAL A 201 -5.56 -16.27 7.56
C VAL A 201 -6.72 -17.20 7.22
N GLN A 202 -7.93 -16.64 7.14
CA GLN A 202 -9.16 -17.35 6.81
C GLN A 202 -9.34 -17.41 5.30
N THR A 203 -9.67 -16.28 4.67
CA THR A 203 -9.88 -16.19 3.22
C THR A 203 -8.95 -15.19 2.57
N SER A 204 -8.74 -15.36 1.27
CA SER A 204 -7.91 -14.47 0.46
C SER A 204 -8.39 -14.51 -0.98
N SER A 205 -8.71 -13.34 -1.53
CA SER A 205 -9.33 -13.19 -2.85
C SER A 205 -8.61 -12.12 -3.66
N ALA A 206 -8.19 -12.48 -4.87
CA ALA A 206 -7.84 -11.52 -5.90
C ALA A 206 -9.14 -10.99 -6.50
N ARG A 207 -9.42 -9.69 -6.39
CA ARG A 207 -10.73 -9.14 -6.80
C ARG A 207 -10.64 -8.42 -8.13
N ASN A 208 -9.61 -7.57 -8.27
CA ASN A 208 -9.43 -6.73 -9.45
C ASN A 208 -8.21 -7.15 -10.26
N ARG A 209 -8.31 -7.04 -11.59
CA ARG A 209 -7.20 -7.13 -12.54
C ARG A 209 -7.49 -6.19 -13.70
N GLY A 210 -6.47 -5.63 -14.33
CA GLY A 210 -6.69 -4.68 -15.42
C GLY A 210 -5.45 -3.88 -15.81
N PRO A 211 -5.61 -2.78 -16.56
CA PRO A 211 -4.50 -2.01 -17.11
C PRO A 211 -3.91 -1.02 -16.10
N LEU A 212 -4.59 -0.75 -14.99
CA LEU A 212 -4.24 0.31 -14.04
C LEU A 212 -3.95 -0.22 -12.64
N PHE A 213 -4.72 -1.18 -12.13
CA PHE A 213 -4.49 -1.75 -10.82
C PHE A 213 -4.98 -3.19 -10.68
N THR A 214 -4.47 -3.86 -9.66
CA THR A 214 -4.94 -5.15 -9.16
C THR A 214 -4.92 -5.11 -7.63
N ASP A 215 -5.71 -5.95 -6.98
CA ASP A 215 -5.71 -6.01 -5.53
C ASP A 215 -5.78 -7.44 -4.99
N LEU A 216 -5.51 -7.53 -3.69
CA LEU A 216 -5.71 -8.71 -2.87
C LEU A 216 -6.46 -8.28 -1.62
N PHE A 217 -7.59 -8.94 -1.37
CA PHE A 217 -8.31 -8.85 -0.10
C PHE A 217 -8.07 -10.09 0.73
N VAL A 218 -7.83 -9.91 2.02
CA VAL A 218 -7.53 -10.98 2.97
C VAL A 218 -8.38 -10.78 4.22
N THR A 219 -8.93 -11.87 4.75
CA THR A 219 -9.45 -11.91 6.12
C THR A 219 -8.61 -12.84 6.98
N ALA A 220 -8.37 -12.45 8.22
CA ALA A 220 -7.64 -13.26 9.18
C ALA A 220 -8.23 -13.11 10.59
N HIS A 221 -8.00 -14.11 11.42
CA HIS A 221 -8.25 -14.03 12.85
C HIS A 221 -6.93 -14.01 13.61
N TRP A 222 -6.82 -13.11 14.57
CA TRP A 222 -5.73 -13.16 15.53
C TRP A 222 -6.09 -14.15 16.63
N VAL A 223 -5.17 -15.07 16.91
CA VAL A 223 -5.34 -16.10 17.93
C VAL A 223 -4.13 -16.16 18.85
N SER A 224 -4.33 -16.69 20.05
CA SER A 224 -3.27 -16.91 21.04
C SER A 224 -3.45 -18.29 21.68
N PRO A 225 -2.35 -19.04 21.94
CA PRO A 225 -2.43 -20.28 22.70
C PRO A 225 -2.85 -20.05 24.17
N LEU A 226 -2.81 -18.80 24.65
CA LEU A 226 -3.22 -18.42 26.01
C LEU A 226 -4.74 -18.26 26.16
N LEU A 227 -5.49 -18.36 25.06
CA LEU A 227 -6.93 -18.20 25.01
C LEU A 227 -7.56 -19.19 24.01
N THR A 228 -8.11 -20.28 24.54
CA THR A 228 -8.75 -21.35 23.78
C THR A 228 -10.20 -21.53 24.19
N ASN A 229 -10.96 -22.26 23.38
CA ASN A 229 -12.25 -22.84 23.80
C ASN A 229 -11.99 -24.05 24.73
N ASP A 230 -13.06 -24.59 25.33
CA ASP A 230 -12.99 -25.74 26.26
C ASP A 230 -12.43 -27.00 25.60
N ASP A 231 -12.61 -27.14 24.28
CA ASP A 231 -12.07 -28.24 23.47
C ASP A 231 -10.60 -28.03 23.04
N GLY A 232 -9.97 -26.93 23.49
CA GLY A 232 -8.59 -26.56 23.16
C GLY A 232 -8.43 -25.87 21.80
N SER A 233 -9.50 -25.67 21.03
CA SER A 233 -9.41 -24.94 19.76
C SER A 233 -9.11 -23.45 19.98
N PRO A 234 -8.37 -22.78 19.07
CA PRO A 234 -8.05 -21.36 19.23
C PRO A 234 -9.30 -20.48 19.24
N LYS A 235 -9.38 -19.54 20.19
CA LYS A 235 -10.46 -18.55 20.22
C LYS A 235 -10.05 -17.30 19.43
N PRO A 236 -10.79 -16.89 18.37
CA PRO A 236 -10.52 -15.66 17.64
C PRO A 236 -10.65 -14.41 18.53
N ILE A 237 -9.66 -13.50 18.47
CA ILE A 237 -9.58 -12.30 19.33
C ILE A 237 -9.87 -11.03 18.53
N VAL A 238 -9.27 -10.91 17.35
CA VAL A 238 -9.42 -9.78 16.43
C VAL A 238 -9.71 -10.34 15.04
N ALA A 239 -10.73 -9.81 14.38
CA ALA A 239 -10.91 -9.95 12.94
C ALA A 239 -10.08 -8.87 12.24
N GLU A 240 -9.19 -9.31 11.35
CA GLU A 240 -8.41 -8.46 10.48
C GLU A 240 -8.93 -8.58 9.05
N GLU A 241 -9.24 -7.45 8.42
CA GLU A 241 -9.47 -7.36 6.98
C GLU A 241 -8.38 -6.48 6.36
N THR A 242 -7.65 -7.02 5.38
CA THR A 242 -6.53 -6.33 4.74
C THR A 242 -6.77 -6.27 3.22
N THR A 243 -6.80 -5.05 2.67
CA THR A 243 -6.74 -4.81 1.22
C THR A 243 -5.35 -4.31 0.85
N ILE A 244 -4.70 -4.98 -0.10
CA ILE A 244 -3.45 -4.56 -0.73
C ILE A 244 -3.76 -4.23 -2.19
N CYS A 245 -3.68 -2.96 -2.57
CA CYS A 245 -3.93 -2.50 -3.93
C CYS A 245 -2.61 -2.10 -4.60
N LEU A 246 -2.24 -2.78 -5.68
CA LEU A 246 -1.06 -2.47 -6.49
C LEU A 246 -1.48 -1.69 -7.72
N PHE A 247 -0.91 -0.50 -7.89
CA PHE A 247 -1.11 0.32 -9.08
C PHE A 247 0.01 0.11 -10.11
N ARG A 248 -0.32 0.36 -11.36
CA ARG A 248 0.63 0.37 -12.47
C ARG A 248 1.73 1.40 -12.21
N ALA A 249 2.96 1.08 -12.60
CA ALA A 249 4.06 2.01 -12.47
C ALA A 249 3.90 3.20 -13.43
N SER A 250 4.22 4.39 -12.92
CA SER A 250 4.63 5.51 -13.75
C SER A 250 6.10 5.35 -14.15
N GLN A 251 6.67 6.33 -14.85
CA GLN A 251 8.08 6.29 -15.22
C GLN A 251 9.02 6.22 -14.00
N ASN A 252 8.68 6.84 -12.87
CA ASN A 252 9.62 6.96 -11.74
C ASN A 252 9.07 6.44 -10.41
N ALA A 253 7.77 6.14 -10.33
CA ALA A 253 7.11 5.72 -9.10
C ALA A 253 6.07 4.63 -9.32
N GLN A 254 5.86 3.79 -8.32
CA GLN A 254 4.79 2.80 -8.28
C GLN A 254 4.17 2.76 -6.88
N TYR A 255 2.84 2.77 -6.79
CA TYR A 255 2.13 2.80 -5.52
C TYR A 255 1.59 1.44 -5.11
N ILE A 256 1.58 1.20 -3.80
CA ILE A 256 0.88 0.08 -3.18
C ILE A 256 0.11 0.61 -1.96
N ASP A 257 -1.20 0.50 -1.99
CA ASP A 257 -2.04 0.90 -0.85
C ASP A 257 -2.31 -0.28 0.06
N PHE A 258 -2.22 -0.03 1.36
CA PHE A 258 -2.59 -0.95 2.43
C PHE A 258 -3.75 -0.33 3.21
N ILE A 259 -4.86 -1.06 3.29
CA ILE A 259 -6.00 -0.73 4.15
C ILE A 259 -6.18 -1.91 5.10
N ILE A 260 -5.91 -1.70 6.39
CA ILE A 260 -6.00 -2.72 7.43
C ILE A 260 -7.12 -2.31 8.38
N ARG A 261 -8.16 -3.13 8.48
CA ARG A 261 -9.25 -2.96 9.44
C ARG A 261 -9.13 -4.00 10.55
N LEU A 262 -9.19 -3.54 11.81
CA LEU A 262 -9.15 -4.39 12.99
C LEU A 262 -10.45 -4.21 13.80
N THR A 263 -11.19 -5.32 13.95
CA THR A 263 -12.43 -5.38 14.72
C THR A 263 -12.27 -6.40 15.84
N PRO A 264 -12.58 -6.07 17.11
CA PRO A 264 -12.50 -7.04 18.19
C PRO A 264 -13.62 -8.09 18.07
N LEU A 265 -13.33 -9.34 18.41
CA LEU A 265 -14.29 -10.45 18.44
C LEU A 265 -14.69 -10.84 19.88
N MET A 266 -14.29 -10.02 20.85
CA MET A 266 -14.59 -10.18 22.27
C MET A 266 -14.48 -8.82 22.97
N PRO A 267 -15.07 -8.65 24.16
CA PRO A 267 -14.98 -7.40 24.91
C PRO A 267 -13.55 -7.09 25.35
N ASP A 268 -13.30 -5.79 25.60
CA ASP A 268 -12.09 -5.26 26.23
C ASP A 268 -10.76 -5.66 25.55
N VAL A 269 -10.76 -5.77 24.22
CA VAL A 269 -9.53 -5.97 23.45
C VAL A 269 -8.78 -4.65 23.29
N LYS A 270 -7.50 -4.61 23.63
CA LYS A 270 -6.63 -3.44 23.43
C LYS A 270 -5.35 -3.82 22.69
N ILE A 271 -4.84 -2.90 21.88
CA ILE A 271 -3.54 -3.03 21.20
C ILE A 271 -2.62 -1.86 21.56
N GLY A 272 -1.31 -2.11 21.63
CA GLY A 272 -0.32 -1.08 21.99
C GLY A 272 1.10 -1.45 21.59
N GLY A 273 1.97 -0.45 21.56
CA GLY A 273 3.38 -0.61 21.21
C GLY A 273 4.27 -1.02 22.37
N SER A 274 5.58 -0.99 22.19
CA SER A 274 6.50 -1.31 23.29
C SER A 274 6.29 -0.34 24.46
N GLU A 275 6.28 -0.86 25.69
CA GLU A 275 6.00 -0.10 26.91
C GLU A 275 7.09 0.91 27.30
N ASN A 276 8.20 0.98 26.55
CA ASN A 276 9.24 1.98 26.72
C ASN A 276 9.01 3.22 25.81
N VAL A 277 9.88 4.22 25.94
CA VAL A 277 9.81 5.50 25.19
C VAL A 277 9.79 5.34 23.67
N LYS A 278 10.20 4.17 23.13
CA LYS A 278 10.26 3.91 21.70
C LYS A 278 8.87 3.69 21.11
N GLY A 279 7.99 2.95 21.80
CA GLY A 279 6.62 2.71 21.34
C GLY A 279 6.46 1.87 20.06
N TYR A 280 7.37 0.95 19.74
CA TYR A 280 7.31 0.10 18.54
C TYR A 280 5.92 -0.54 18.33
N SER A 281 5.25 -0.23 17.23
CA SER A 281 3.88 -0.67 16.94
C SER A 281 3.48 -0.35 15.51
N GLY A 282 2.43 -0.98 15.00
CA GLY A 282 1.80 -0.60 13.75
C GLY A 282 2.59 -1.02 12.51
N PHE A 283 2.39 -0.27 11.43
CA PHE A 283 2.87 -0.60 10.10
C PHE A 283 4.38 -0.35 9.96
N THR A 284 5.10 -1.34 9.42
CA THR A 284 6.56 -1.37 9.39
C THR A 284 7.07 -1.85 8.05
N VAL A 285 8.10 -1.18 7.54
CA VAL A 285 8.92 -1.67 6.42
C VAL A 285 10.35 -1.89 6.91
N ARG A 286 10.82 -3.15 6.85
CA ARG A 286 12.23 -3.53 6.98
C ARG A 286 12.84 -3.66 5.59
N VAL A 287 13.56 -2.63 5.18
CA VAL A 287 14.42 -2.67 3.99
C VAL A 287 15.70 -3.43 4.30
N LYS A 288 16.24 -4.10 3.29
CA LYS A 288 17.63 -4.56 3.31
C LYS A 288 18.52 -3.31 3.19
N PRO A 289 19.38 -2.97 4.16
CA PRO A 289 20.17 -1.73 4.11
C PRO A 289 20.91 -1.59 2.76
N PRO A 290 20.54 -0.62 1.90
CA PRO A 290 21.23 -0.41 0.64
C PRO A 290 22.59 0.28 0.83
N ASN A 291 23.43 0.23 -0.20
CA ASN A 291 24.69 0.98 -0.19
C ASN A 291 24.41 2.49 -0.23
N GLY A 292 25.00 3.24 0.70
CA GLY A 292 24.75 4.67 0.84
C GLY A 292 23.30 4.96 1.27
N MET A 293 22.75 4.12 2.15
CA MET A 293 21.38 4.29 2.65
C MET A 293 21.21 5.67 3.29
N MET A 294 20.14 6.34 2.91
CA MET A 294 19.68 7.59 3.48
C MET A 294 18.27 7.39 4.03
N ILE A 295 17.95 8.13 5.08
CA ILE A 295 16.60 8.20 5.65
C ILE A 295 16.19 9.67 5.66
N GLU A 296 14.99 9.96 5.19
CA GLU A 296 14.45 11.31 5.10
C GLU A 296 13.00 11.35 5.58
N ASP A 297 12.59 12.44 6.21
CA ASP A 297 11.18 12.73 6.51
C ASP A 297 10.90 14.20 6.22
N ALA A 298 9.69 14.68 6.53
CA ALA A 298 9.29 16.07 6.26
C ALA A 298 10.20 17.17 6.86
N SER A 299 11.11 16.85 7.79
CA SER A 299 12.10 17.81 8.33
C SER A 299 13.51 17.67 7.73
N GLY A 300 13.66 16.80 6.73
CA GLY A 300 14.90 16.55 6.00
C GLY A 300 15.64 15.30 6.43
N VAL A 301 16.89 15.20 5.97
CA VAL A 301 17.73 14.02 6.13
C VAL A 301 18.00 13.72 7.61
N ARG A 302 17.90 12.43 7.98
CA ARG A 302 18.22 11.91 9.30
C ARG A 302 19.61 11.31 9.31
N ASN A 303 20.54 11.96 10.01
CA ASN A 303 21.92 11.48 10.20
C ASN A 303 22.06 10.46 11.34
N ALA A 304 21.00 10.23 12.12
CA ALA A 304 20.94 9.29 13.23
C ALA A 304 19.54 8.72 13.37
N ASP A 305 19.42 7.62 14.12
CA ASP A 305 18.13 7.00 14.41
C ASP A 305 17.14 7.99 15.02
N ALA A 306 15.89 7.95 14.56
CA ALA A 306 14.83 8.84 15.01
C ALA A 306 13.82 8.08 15.87
N VAL A 307 13.41 8.67 17.00
CA VAL A 307 12.44 8.07 17.92
C VAL A 307 11.33 9.09 18.17
N GLN A 308 10.08 8.68 17.91
CA GLN A 308 8.88 9.49 18.14
C GLN A 308 8.85 10.82 17.37
N THR A 309 9.58 10.92 16.25
CA THR A 309 9.46 12.06 15.33
C THR A 309 8.07 12.06 14.70
N ALA A 310 7.47 13.24 14.52
CA ALA A 310 6.17 13.39 13.86
C ALA A 310 6.39 13.75 12.39
N SER A 311 5.82 12.95 11.49
CA SER A 311 5.89 13.23 10.06
C SER A 311 4.75 12.55 9.30
N ALA A 312 4.25 13.17 8.24
CA ALA A 312 3.22 12.56 7.38
C ALA A 312 3.78 11.41 6.53
N TRP A 313 5.09 11.45 6.26
CA TRP A 313 5.81 10.45 5.48
C TRP A 313 7.23 10.26 5.99
N ALA A 314 7.82 9.12 5.67
CA ALA A 314 9.25 8.91 5.74
C ALA A 314 9.70 8.08 4.53
N ASP A 315 10.95 8.25 4.13
CA ASP A 315 11.54 7.59 2.99
C ASP A 315 12.90 6.97 3.34
N VAL A 316 13.20 5.84 2.70
CA VAL A 316 14.52 5.22 2.73
C VAL A 316 14.94 4.89 1.31
N TYR A 317 16.10 5.41 0.91
CA TYR A 317 16.66 5.21 -0.42
C TYR A 317 18.16 4.89 -0.36
N GLY A 318 18.67 4.34 -1.46
CA GLY A 318 20.09 4.02 -1.65
C GLY A 318 20.28 3.13 -2.86
N ARG A 319 21.49 2.55 -3.03
CA ARG A 319 21.74 1.58 -4.10
C ARG A 319 21.55 0.15 -3.60
N PHE A 320 20.49 -0.50 -4.05
CA PHE A 320 20.27 -1.92 -3.80
C PHE A 320 21.12 -2.76 -4.78
N GLY A 321 22.12 -3.46 -4.25
CA GLY A 321 23.06 -4.22 -5.09
C GLY A 321 23.94 -3.31 -5.95
N LYS A 322 24.01 -3.60 -7.26
CA LYS A 322 24.75 -2.81 -8.27
C LYS A 322 23.86 -1.85 -9.06
N GLY A 323 22.59 -1.70 -8.67
CA GLY A 323 21.61 -0.87 -9.36
C GLY A 323 21.83 0.63 -9.17
N LYS A 324 20.95 1.41 -9.80
CA LYS A 324 20.82 2.85 -9.56
C LYS A 324 20.22 3.09 -8.16
N THR A 325 20.22 4.35 -7.73
CA THR A 325 19.52 4.74 -6.50
C THR A 325 18.02 4.50 -6.68
N SER A 326 17.42 3.82 -5.71
CA SER A 326 15.98 3.63 -5.59
C SER A 326 15.60 3.60 -4.11
N GLY A 327 14.30 3.67 -3.83
CA GLY A 327 13.81 3.72 -2.47
C GLY A 327 12.38 3.27 -2.31
N VAL A 328 11.96 3.27 -1.04
CA VAL A 328 10.58 3.04 -0.64
C VAL A 328 10.19 4.03 0.46
N GLY A 329 9.20 4.85 0.15
CA GLY A 329 8.56 5.75 1.10
C GLY A 329 7.29 5.14 1.66
N ILE A 330 6.98 5.46 2.92
CA ILE A 330 5.69 5.19 3.54
C ILE A 330 4.96 6.53 3.68
N LEU A 331 3.83 6.65 3.00
CA LEU A 331 2.92 7.79 3.05
C LEU A 331 1.77 7.46 4.01
N SER A 332 1.46 8.35 4.94
CA SER A 332 0.41 8.13 5.94
C SER A 332 -0.86 8.87 5.57
N HIS A 333 -2.00 8.21 5.75
CA HIS A 333 -3.28 8.81 5.47
C HIS A 333 -3.75 9.71 6.63
N PRO A 334 -4.39 10.87 6.37
CA PRO A 334 -4.79 11.82 7.41
C PRO A 334 -5.89 11.31 8.37
N SER A 335 -6.59 10.23 8.02
CA SER A 335 -7.59 9.60 8.91
C SER A 335 -6.99 8.79 10.06
N LEU A 336 -5.67 8.63 10.14
CA LEU A 336 -5.04 7.97 11.29
C LEU A 336 -5.17 8.88 12.51
N ALA A 337 -5.67 8.38 13.64
CA ALA A 337 -6.03 9.21 14.80
C ALA A 337 -4.88 10.06 15.39
N GLN A 338 -3.63 9.70 15.12
CA GLN A 338 -2.45 10.47 15.52
C GLN A 338 -1.72 11.08 14.31
N PHE A 339 -2.43 11.55 13.28
CA PHE A 339 -1.81 12.17 12.12
C PHE A 339 -1.26 13.59 12.42
N PRO A 340 -0.05 13.94 11.97
CA PRO A 340 0.98 13.08 11.39
C PRO A 340 1.54 12.08 12.42
N PRO A 341 1.68 10.78 12.08
CA PRO A 341 2.06 9.76 13.04
C PRO A 341 3.46 9.93 13.60
N ARG A 342 3.70 9.21 14.69
CA ARG A 342 5.02 9.06 15.30
C ARG A 342 5.81 7.98 14.58
N TRP A 343 7.12 8.19 14.46
CA TRP A 343 8.00 7.27 13.74
C TRP A 343 9.10 6.69 14.63
N LEU A 344 9.49 5.47 14.31
CA LEU A 344 10.81 4.97 14.62
C LEU A 344 11.55 4.70 13.31
N LEU A 345 12.59 5.49 13.07
CA LEU A 345 13.45 5.37 11.91
C LEU A 345 14.82 4.85 12.35
N ARG A 346 15.32 3.81 11.68
CA ARG A 346 16.56 3.13 12.08
C ARG A 346 17.49 2.89 10.90
N HIS A 347 18.76 3.19 11.11
CA HIS A 347 19.83 3.02 10.13
C HIS A 347 20.23 1.54 9.90
N TYR A 348 19.57 0.61 10.59
CA TYR A 348 19.55 -0.79 10.20
C TYR A 348 18.49 -1.11 9.14
N GLY A 349 17.82 -0.11 8.57
CA GLY A 349 16.86 -0.27 7.46
C GLY A 349 15.41 -0.42 7.90
N MET A 350 14.97 0.23 8.98
CA MET A 350 13.57 0.13 9.43
C MET A 350 12.87 1.48 9.45
N GLN A 351 11.67 1.47 8.87
CA GLN A 351 10.67 2.52 8.94
C GLN A 351 9.47 1.97 9.70
N ASN A 352 9.15 2.51 10.87
CA ASN A 352 7.99 2.08 11.66
C ASN A 352 7.07 3.25 11.96
N VAL A 353 5.84 3.19 11.46
CA VAL A 353 4.75 4.09 11.82
C VAL A 353 4.17 3.63 13.16
N ALA A 354 4.60 4.29 14.25
CA ALA A 354 4.29 3.91 15.62
C ALA A 354 2.88 4.36 16.00
N TYR A 355 1.90 3.49 15.74
CA TYR A 355 0.52 3.68 16.18
C TYR A 355 -0.01 2.44 16.91
N PRO A 356 -0.61 2.57 18.12
CA PRO A 356 -0.86 3.82 18.84
C PRO A 356 0.35 4.35 19.64
N GLY A 357 1.53 3.73 19.51
CA GLY A 357 2.66 4.01 20.37
C GLY A 357 2.54 3.28 21.71
N ARG A 358 3.17 3.82 22.77
CA ARG A 358 3.31 3.15 24.07
C ARG A 358 1.97 2.84 24.76
N GLU A 359 1.02 3.77 24.67
CA GLU A 359 -0.26 3.67 25.38
C GLU A 359 -1.26 2.81 24.59
N PRO A 360 -1.79 1.71 25.17
CA PRO A 360 -2.75 0.87 24.48
C PRO A 360 -4.07 1.59 24.19
N VAL A 361 -4.64 1.32 23.01
CA VAL A 361 -5.98 1.77 22.63
C VAL A 361 -6.93 0.59 22.58
N ALA A 362 -8.17 0.81 23.01
CA ALA A 362 -9.24 -0.17 22.85
C ALA A 362 -9.66 -0.27 21.39
N LEU A 363 -9.97 -1.48 20.94
CA LEU A 363 -10.63 -1.71 19.66
C LEU A 363 -12.15 -1.64 19.87
N SER A 364 -12.87 -1.03 18.93
CA SER A 364 -14.33 -0.93 18.95
C SER A 364 -14.97 -1.88 17.94
N ALA A 365 -16.07 -2.53 18.34
CA ALA A 365 -16.88 -3.35 17.45
C ALA A 365 -17.78 -2.51 16.53
N GLU A 366 -18.11 -1.28 16.93
CA GLU A 366 -18.96 -0.35 16.18
C GLU A 366 -18.14 0.48 15.19
N GLU A 367 -16.96 0.93 15.63
CA GLU A 367 -16.03 1.74 14.85
C GLU A 367 -14.67 1.02 14.76
N PRO A 368 -14.51 0.08 13.82
CA PRO A 368 -13.27 -0.65 13.65
C PRO A 368 -12.08 0.29 13.45
N LEU A 369 -10.92 -0.07 14.01
CA LEU A 369 -9.69 0.66 13.74
C LEU A 369 -9.29 0.43 12.28
N VAL A 370 -9.19 1.51 11.50
CA VAL A 370 -8.75 1.46 10.10
C VAL A 370 -7.42 2.18 9.94
N ILE A 371 -6.38 1.44 9.57
CA ILE A 371 -5.04 1.96 9.27
C ILE A 371 -4.88 1.98 7.74
N ARG A 372 -4.45 3.13 7.22
CA ARG A 372 -4.22 3.35 5.79
C ARG A 372 -2.84 3.92 5.53
N HIS A 373 -2.08 3.22 4.70
CA HIS A 373 -0.77 3.65 4.24
C HIS A 373 -0.62 3.39 2.76
N ARG A 374 0.13 4.26 2.08
CA ARG A 374 0.60 4.04 0.72
C ARG A 374 2.11 3.85 0.75
N LEU A 375 2.59 2.74 0.20
CA LEU A 375 3.98 2.62 -0.17
C LEU A 375 4.19 3.28 -1.53
N ILE A 376 5.26 4.05 -1.66
CA ILE A 376 5.76 4.54 -2.93
C ILE A 376 7.12 3.93 -3.20
N LEU A 377 7.19 3.06 -4.20
CA LEU A 377 8.44 2.56 -4.76
C LEU A 377 8.94 3.58 -5.76
N HIS A 378 10.21 3.97 -5.70
CA HIS A 378 10.69 5.06 -6.56
C HIS A 378 12.14 4.89 -7.03
N ARG A 379 12.45 5.55 -8.14
CA ARG A 379 13.81 5.75 -8.64
C ARG A 379 14.34 7.10 -8.14
N GLY A 380 15.62 7.13 -7.77
CA GLY A 380 16.31 8.36 -7.34
C GLY A 380 16.29 8.59 -5.84
N THR A 381 16.66 9.81 -5.45
CA THR A 381 16.57 10.31 -4.07
C THR A 381 15.15 10.77 -3.73
N THR A 382 14.86 11.05 -2.45
CA THR A 382 13.58 11.60 -1.99
C THR A 382 13.15 12.85 -2.78
N GLU A 383 14.08 13.78 -3.04
CA GLU A 383 13.83 14.98 -3.85
C GLU A 383 13.53 14.66 -5.31
N GLN A 384 14.34 13.80 -5.95
CA GLN A 384 14.13 13.40 -7.35
C GLN A 384 12.81 12.67 -7.55
N ALA A 385 12.41 11.87 -6.56
CA ALA A 385 11.15 11.15 -6.53
C ALA A 385 9.97 12.00 -6.06
N ARG A 386 10.19 13.24 -5.58
CA ARG A 386 9.13 14.17 -5.15
C ARG A 386 8.20 13.58 -4.09
N ILE A 387 8.77 12.91 -3.08
CA ILE A 387 8.00 12.17 -2.06
C ILE A 387 7.04 13.08 -1.29
N ALA A 388 7.46 14.32 -0.98
CA ALA A 388 6.61 15.27 -0.29
C ALA A 388 5.36 15.63 -1.10
N GLU A 389 5.49 15.83 -2.41
CA GLU A 389 4.35 16.08 -3.28
C GLU A 389 3.46 14.84 -3.44
N HIS A 390 4.04 13.64 -3.49
CA HIS A 390 3.25 12.41 -3.47
C HIS A 390 2.45 12.24 -2.17
N GLN A 391 3.00 12.63 -1.01
CA GLN A 391 2.24 12.71 0.24
C GLN A 391 1.09 13.71 0.12
N GLN A 392 1.34 14.91 -0.39
CA GLN A 392 0.31 15.93 -0.56
C GLN A 392 -0.81 15.45 -1.48
N VAL A 393 -0.49 14.75 -2.57
CA VAL A 393 -1.49 14.07 -3.41
C VAL A 393 -2.29 13.05 -2.59
N TYR A 394 -1.64 12.22 -1.78
CA TYR A 394 -2.34 11.21 -0.97
C TYR A 394 -3.28 11.83 0.08
N GLU A 395 -2.95 12.99 0.63
CA GLU A 395 -3.83 13.74 1.54
C GLU A 395 -5.03 14.36 0.83
N LEU A 396 -4.85 14.83 -0.41
CA LEU A 396 -5.89 15.48 -1.21
C LEU A 396 -6.80 14.50 -1.95
N THR A 397 -6.32 13.28 -2.22
CA THR A 397 -7.10 12.20 -2.87
C THR A 397 -7.03 10.90 -2.06
N PRO A 398 -7.63 10.87 -0.85
CA PRO A 398 -7.56 9.77 0.10
C PRO A 398 -8.29 8.47 -0.31
#